data_AF-A0A8J7N2R7-F1
#
_entry.id   AF-A0A8J7N2R7-F1
#
_cell.length_a   1.000
_cell.length_b   1.000
_cell.length_c   1.000
_cell.angle_alpha   90.00
_cell.angle_beta   90.00
_cell.angle_gamma   90.00
#
_symmetry.space_group_name_H-M   'P 1'
#
loop_
_entity.id
_entity.type
_entity.pdbx_description
1 polymer ?
#
loop_
_entity_poly.entity_id
_entity_poly.type
_entity_poly.pdbx_seq_one_letter_code
_entity_poly.pdbx_strand_id
1 'polypeptide(L)' 'LSDRSKLILVYALCGFANLGSLGIMIGGMATLTPERRAEIVELGPRSILAGLMTTCLTAAVVGLLI' A
#
# COMPACT_ATOMS: atom_id res chain seq x y z
N LEU A 1 13.99 18.98 -8.04
CA LEU A 1 12.70 18.36 -8.44
C LEU A 1 11.81 19.45 -9.01
N SER A 2 11.22 19.24 -10.19
CA SER A 2 10.19 20.15 -10.72
C SER A 2 8.92 20.05 -9.86
N ASP A 3 8.06 21.06 -9.92
CA ASP A 3 6.80 21.05 -9.14
C ASP A 3 5.87 19.91 -9.56
N ARG A 4 5.88 19.57 -10.86
CA ARG A 4 5.23 18.35 -11.36
C ARG A 4 5.77 17.09 -10.68
N SER A 5 7.09 16.91 -10.61
CA SER A 5 7.70 15.74 -9.96
C SER A 5 7.42 15.68 -8.45
N LYS A 6 7.40 16.81 -7.75
CA LYS A 6 7.04 16.87 -6.32
C LYS A 6 5.61 16.37 -6.11
N LEU A 7 4.69 16.82 -6.94
CA LEU A 7 3.27 16.49 -6.80
C LEU A 7 3.02 15.00 -7.09
N ILE A 8 3.62 14.44 -8.15
CA ILE A 8 3.59 12.98 -8.42
C ILE A 8 4.15 12.19 -7.23
N LEU A 9 5.27 12.63 -6.64
CA LEU A 9 5.89 11.95 -5.50
C LEU A 9 5.00 11.96 -4.25
N VAL A 10 4.28 13.06 -3.99
CA VAL A 10 3.31 13.14 -2.88
C VAL A 10 2.25 12.04 -3.00
N TYR A 11 1.70 11.83 -4.19
CA TYR A 11 0.71 10.76 -4.39
C TYR A 11 1.33 9.35 -4.34
N ALA A 12 2.55 9.18 -4.85
CA ALA A 12 3.23 7.88 -4.82
C ALA A 12 3.54 7.42 -3.38
N LEU A 13 3.85 8.38 -2.49
CA LEU A 13 4.15 8.13 -1.09
C LEU A 13 2.91 8.11 -0.19
N CYS A 14 1.74 8.50 -0.70
CA CYS A 14 0.49 8.51 0.06
C CYS A 14 -0.10 7.09 0.20
N GLY A 15 0.58 6.22 0.92
CA GLY A 15 0.06 4.89 1.24
C GLY A 15 0.84 4.18 2.35
N PHE A 16 0.18 3.19 2.93
CA PHE A 16 0.69 2.38 4.04
C PHE A 16 1.27 1.03 3.57
N ALA A 17 1.77 0.96 2.33
CA ALA A 17 2.39 -0.24 1.79
C ALA A 17 3.82 -0.42 2.33
N ASN A 18 3.94 -0.82 3.60
CA ASN A 18 5.23 -1.07 4.27
C ASN A 18 5.12 -2.22 5.28
N LEU A 19 6.27 -2.75 5.72
CA LEU A 19 6.34 -3.90 6.63
C LEU A 19 5.67 -3.63 7.99
N GLY A 20 5.78 -2.40 8.52
CA GLY A 20 5.17 -2.04 9.81
C GLY A 20 3.64 -2.06 9.74
N SER A 21 3.08 -1.41 8.72
CA SER A 21 1.64 -1.42 8.45
C SER A 21 1.11 -2.82 8.13
N LEU A 22 1.90 -3.67 7.48
CA LEU A 22 1.53 -5.09 7.29
C LEU A 22 1.39 -5.80 8.64
N GLY A 23 2.32 -5.60 9.57
CA GLY A 23 2.24 -6.18 10.92
C GLY A 23 0.97 -5.74 11.67
N ILE A 24 0.61 -4.46 11.56
CA ILE A 24 -0.65 -3.92 12.13
C ILE A 24 -1.87 -4.60 11.50
N MET A 25 -1.90 -4.72 10.17
CA MET A 25 -3.01 -5.36 9.45
C MET A 25 -3.15 -6.84 9.77
N ILE A 26 -2.04 -7.60 9.78
CA ILE A 26 -2.05 -9.02 10.17
C ILE A 26 -2.52 -9.15 11.63
N GLY A 27 -2.00 -8.32 12.53
CA GLY A 27 -2.38 -8.34 13.94
C GLY A 27 -3.87 -8.05 14.15
N GLY A 28 -4.42 -7.02 13.49
CA GLY A 28 -5.84 -6.68 13.60
C GLY A 28 -6.77 -7.68 12.91
N MET A 29 -6.44 -8.13 11.70
CA MET A 29 -7.29 -9.06 10.96
C MET A 29 -7.27 -10.46 11.59
N ALA A 30 -6.11 -10.92 12.08
CA ALA A 30 -6.00 -12.22 12.73
C ALA A 30 -6.70 -12.27 14.10
N THR A 31 -6.89 -11.13 14.79
CA THR A 31 -7.69 -11.08 16.03
C THR A 31 -9.18 -10.99 15.74
N LEU A 32 -9.59 -10.31 14.66
CA LEU A 32 -10.99 -10.22 14.24
C LEU A 32 -11.51 -11.51 13.60
N THR A 33 -10.67 -12.27 12.91
CA THR A 33 -11.05 -13.47 12.17
C THR A 33 -9.97 -14.56 12.33
N PRO A 34 -9.85 -15.15 13.53
CA PRO A 34 -8.77 -16.08 13.88
C PRO A 34 -8.75 -17.34 13.01
N GLU A 35 -9.91 -17.81 12.54
CA GLU A 35 -10.05 -18.97 11.66
C GLU A 35 -9.43 -18.77 10.27
N ARG A 36 -9.21 -17.52 9.84
CA ARG A 36 -8.57 -17.17 8.55
C ARG A 36 -7.14 -16.67 8.70
N ARG A 37 -6.53 -16.80 9.87
CA ARG A 37 -5.17 -16.30 10.14
C ARG A 37 -4.13 -16.81 9.14
N ALA A 38 -4.21 -18.08 8.74
CA ALA A 38 -3.27 -18.67 7.78
C ALA A 38 -3.33 -17.95 6.42
N GLU A 39 -4.53 -17.69 5.91
CA GLU A 39 -4.76 -16.97 4.65
C GLU A 39 -4.27 -15.52 4.74
N ILE A 40 -4.56 -14.83 5.85
CA ILE A 40 -4.14 -13.44 6.08
C ILE A 40 -2.61 -13.32 6.05
N VAL A 41 -1.90 -14.25 6.69
CA VAL A 41 -0.44 -14.27 6.72
C VAL A 41 0.13 -14.61 5.35
N GLU A 42 -0.47 -15.57 4.63
CA GLU A 42 -0.04 -15.95 3.27
C GLU A 42 -0.19 -14.80 2.27
N LEU A 43 -1.26 -14.02 2.36
CA LEU A 43 -1.51 -12.88 1.49
C LEU A 43 -0.70 -11.63 1.87
N GLY A 44 -0.13 -11.59 3.07
CA GLY A 44 0.57 -10.42 3.62
C GLY A 44 1.68 -9.86 2.71
N PRO A 45 2.64 -10.66 2.23
CA PRO A 45 3.69 -10.17 1.33
C PRO A 45 3.13 -9.64 0.00
N ARG A 46 2.09 -10.29 -0.54
CA ARG A 46 1.45 -9.88 -1.80
C ARG A 46 0.71 -8.55 -1.63
N SER A 47 0.14 -8.28 -0.46
CA SER A 47 -0.60 -7.04 -0.19
C SER A 47 0.31 -5.80 -0.19
N ILE A 48 1.57 -5.92 0.23
CA ILE A 48 2.54 -4.82 0.15
C ILE A 48 2.81 -4.44 -1.31
N LEU A 49 3.07 -5.43 -2.17
CA LEU A 49 3.32 -5.17 -3.58
C LEU A 49 2.08 -4.55 -4.25
N ALA A 50 0.90 -5.09 -3.97
CA ALA A 50 -0.36 -4.54 -4.47
C ALA A 50 -0.59 -3.09 -4.00
N GLY A 51 -0.30 -2.80 -2.72
CA GLY A 51 -0.41 -1.46 -2.16
C GLY A 51 0.56 -0.47 -2.83
N LEU A 52 1.82 -0.86 -3.03
CA LEU A 52 2.81 -0.04 -3.73
C LEU A 52 2.39 0.24 -5.18
N MET A 53 1.94 -0.78 -5.90
CA MET A 53 1.45 -0.60 -7.27
C MET A 53 0.26 0.35 -7.34
N THR A 54 -0.63 0.30 -6.34
CA THR A 54 -1.81 1.18 -6.27
C THR A 54 -1.43 2.65 -6.10
N THR A 55 -0.48 2.97 -5.20
CA THR A 55 -0.03 4.36 -5.03
C THR A 55 0.77 4.85 -6.22
N CYS A 56 1.61 4.00 -6.82
CA CYS A 56 2.33 4.32 -8.05
C CYS A 56 1.38 4.58 -9.22
N LEU A 57 0.33 3.76 -9.38
CA LEU A 57 -0.69 3.97 -10.42
C LEU A 57 -1.43 5.28 -10.19
N THR A 58 -1.79 5.59 -8.94
CA THR A 58 -2.44 6.86 -8.58
C THR A 58 -1.54 8.04 -8.95
N ALA A 59 -0.26 7.98 -8.61
CA ALA A 59 0.74 8.98 -8.98
C ALA A 59 0.91 9.11 -10.51
N ALA A 60 0.85 8.00 -11.25
CA ALA A 60 0.94 8.01 -12.71
C ALA A 60 -0.29 8.66 -13.35
N VAL A 61 -1.50 8.38 -12.84
CA VAL A 61 -2.74 9.03 -13.29
C VAL A 61 -2.68 10.54 -13.01
N VAL A 62 -2.26 10.94 -11.82
CA VAL A 62 -2.05 12.34 -11.49
C VAL A 62 -1.02 12.99 -12.41
N GLY A 63 0.08 12.30 -12.70
CA GLY A 63 1.08 12.77 -13.66
C GLY A 63 0.55 12.88 -15.10
N LEU A 64 -0.44 12.09 -15.50
CA LEU A 64 -1.07 12.21 -16.83
C LEU A 64 -2.00 13.42 -16.94
N LEU A 65 -2.66 13.80 -15.84
CA LEU A 65 -3.64 14.87 -15.82
C LEU A 65 -3.03 16.27 -15.67
N ILE A 66 -1.73 16.36 -15.35
CA ILE A 66 -1.01 17.61 -15.04
C ILE A 66 0.25 17.72 -15.89
#